data_AF-A0A1I3XZ12-F1
#
_entry.id   AF-A0A1I3XZ12-F1
#
_cell.length_a   1.000
_cell.length_b   1.000
_cell.length_c   1.000
_cell.angle_alpha   90.00
_cell.angle_beta   90.00
_cell.angle_gamma   90.00
#
_symmetry.space_group_name_H-M   'P 1'
#
loop_
_entity.id
_entity.type
_entity.pdbx_description
1 polymer ?
#
loop_
_entity_poly.entity_id
_entity_poly.type
_entity_poly.pdbx_seq_one_letter_code
_entity_poly.pdbx_strand_id
1 'polypeptide(L)'
;MKTFIPATGALVAGLFALPASAGLIYHEFEGNDCSGYFGKGEACQIFIDDDDERIEISPLIVKYKPNGTVDELNSDYGSFTGDEISFSGDATGSWNYTPGEDDPGIRYWSVKAGNGFNLFWYVDDANSEDCSGNTYTLACLNLAEVVTEGTWFTPDDKELSHIAFYNSEPPTYVPEPGSIALLGLGLLGLGLSRRRMGKA
;
A
#
# COMPACT_ATOMS: atom_id res chain seq x y z
N MET A 1 -60.63 24.06 35.23
CA MET A 1 -59.39 24.42 34.51
C MET A 1 -58.61 23.13 34.27
N LYS A 2 -58.59 22.62 33.03
CA LYS A 2 -57.91 21.36 32.68
C LYS A 2 -56.54 21.70 32.10
N THR A 3 -55.49 21.31 32.81
CA THR A 3 -54.08 21.56 32.46
C THR A 3 -53.65 20.55 31.40
N PHE A 4 -53.35 21.02 30.19
CA PHE A 4 -52.73 20.24 29.12
C PHE A 4 -51.22 20.20 29.36
N ILE A 5 -50.64 19.00 29.45
CA ILE A 5 -49.19 18.78 29.47
C ILE A 5 -48.77 18.43 28.04
N PRO A 6 -47.96 19.25 27.34
CA PRO A 6 -47.43 18.90 26.03
C PRO A 6 -46.31 17.87 26.19
N ALA A 7 -46.46 16.71 25.56
CA ALA A 7 -45.42 15.71 25.45
C ALA A 7 -44.44 16.12 24.34
N THR A 8 -43.25 16.58 24.72
CA THR A 8 -42.15 16.88 23.79
C THR A 8 -41.49 15.56 23.40
N GLY A 9 -41.82 15.03 22.22
CA GLY A 9 -41.14 13.87 21.66
C GLY A 9 -39.73 14.25 21.19
N ALA A 10 -38.70 13.73 21.84
CA ALA A 10 -37.32 13.84 21.38
C ALA A 10 -37.11 12.87 20.20
N LEU A 11 -36.86 13.43 19.00
CA LEU A 11 -36.52 12.68 17.80
C LEU A 11 -35.02 12.37 17.85
N VAL A 12 -34.65 11.15 18.22
CA VAL A 12 -33.26 10.67 18.15
C VAL A 12 -32.97 10.31 16.70
N ALA A 13 -32.25 11.18 16.00
CA ALA A 13 -31.67 10.86 14.70
C ALA A 13 -30.48 9.93 14.91
N GLY A 14 -30.66 8.63 14.67
CA GLY A 14 -29.55 7.68 14.61
C GLY A 14 -28.70 7.96 13.38
N LEU A 15 -27.45 8.38 13.59
CA LEU A 15 -26.43 8.38 12.54
C LEU A 15 -26.09 6.92 12.22
N PHE A 16 -26.67 6.39 11.14
CA PHE A 16 -26.20 5.14 10.56
C PHE A 16 -24.95 5.47 9.73
N ALA A 17 -23.78 5.00 10.19
CA ALA A 17 -22.60 4.97 9.35
C ALA A 17 -22.86 3.95 8.23
N LEU A 18 -22.84 4.41 6.97
CA LEU A 18 -22.76 3.50 5.84
C LEU A 18 -21.40 2.80 5.91
N PRO A 19 -21.32 1.47 5.68
CA PRO A 19 -20.04 0.82 5.55
C PRO A 19 -19.27 1.50 4.40
N ALA A 20 -18.03 1.92 4.67
CA ALA A 20 -17.12 2.28 3.59
C ALA A 20 -16.95 1.03 2.72
N SER A 21 -17.20 1.18 1.41
CA SER A 21 -16.95 0.13 0.43
C SER A 21 -15.60 0.46 -0.21
N ALA A 22 -14.75 -0.55 -0.31
CA ALA A 22 -13.43 -0.44 -0.92
C ALA A 22 -13.44 -1.22 -2.24
N GLY A 23 -12.99 -0.56 -3.31
CA GLY A 23 -12.89 -1.14 -4.64
C GLY A 23 -11.62 -1.95 -4.78
N LEU A 24 -11.74 -3.22 -5.19
CA LEU A 24 -10.57 -4.04 -5.54
C LEU A 24 -9.99 -3.56 -6.88
N ILE A 25 -8.74 -3.12 -6.85
CA ILE A 25 -7.96 -2.77 -8.03
C ILE A 25 -6.93 -3.88 -8.28
N TYR A 26 -6.61 -4.11 -9.55
CA TYR A 26 -5.51 -4.97 -9.92
C TYR A 26 -4.74 -4.44 -11.14
N HIS A 27 -3.51 -4.93 -11.29
CA HIS A 27 -2.69 -4.77 -12.48
C HIS A 27 -2.07 -6.10 -12.86
N GLU A 28 -2.15 -6.44 -14.14
CA GLU A 28 -1.56 -7.66 -14.69
C GLU A 28 -0.16 -7.37 -15.26
N PHE A 29 0.78 -8.25 -14.94
CA PHE A 29 2.15 -8.18 -15.41
C PHE A 29 2.54 -9.45 -16.15
N GLU A 30 3.33 -9.30 -17.22
CA GLU A 30 4.03 -10.41 -17.83
C GLU A 30 5.30 -10.78 -17.04
N GLY A 31 5.58 -12.07 -16.94
CA GLY A 31 6.79 -12.63 -16.35
C GLY A 31 6.64 -13.11 -14.90
N ASN A 32 7.74 -13.00 -14.15
CA ASN A 32 7.81 -13.36 -12.74
C ASN A 32 7.83 -12.07 -11.90
N ASP A 33 7.25 -12.12 -10.71
CA ASP A 33 7.31 -11.03 -9.73
C ASP A 33 8.70 -10.97 -9.05
N CYS A 34 8.94 -11.73 -7.99
CA CYS A 34 10.16 -11.73 -7.15
C CYS A 34 11.36 -12.46 -7.77
N SER A 35 11.33 -12.73 -9.07
CA SER A 35 12.53 -13.14 -9.81
C SER A 35 12.66 -12.47 -11.17
N GLY A 36 11.75 -11.53 -11.46
CA GLY A 36 11.66 -10.80 -12.71
C GLY A 36 11.43 -9.32 -12.42
N TYR A 37 10.16 -8.90 -12.45
CA TYR A 37 9.76 -7.50 -12.42
C TYR A 37 10.18 -6.79 -11.13
N PHE A 38 9.83 -7.32 -9.96
CA PHE A 38 10.08 -6.66 -8.67
C PHE A 38 11.48 -6.85 -8.10
N GLY A 39 12.32 -7.69 -8.69
CA GLY A 39 13.67 -8.00 -8.15
C GLY A 39 13.77 -9.42 -7.60
N LYS A 40 14.61 -9.64 -6.58
CA LYS A 40 14.84 -10.97 -5.94
C LYS A 40 15.09 -10.84 -4.44
N GLY A 41 14.57 -11.78 -3.64
CA GLY A 41 14.78 -11.85 -2.19
C GLY A 41 14.22 -10.62 -1.48
N GLU A 42 14.96 -10.08 -0.53
CA GLU A 42 14.61 -8.83 0.18
C GLU A 42 14.47 -7.62 -0.77
N ALA A 43 15.02 -7.70 -1.99
CA ALA A 43 14.82 -6.68 -3.02
C ALA A 43 13.55 -6.88 -3.85
N CYS A 44 12.67 -7.84 -3.53
CA CYS A 44 11.36 -7.99 -4.19
C CYS A 44 10.38 -6.92 -3.68
N GLN A 45 10.56 -5.68 -4.11
CA GLN A 45 9.73 -4.56 -3.68
C GLN A 45 8.93 -4.01 -4.85
N ILE A 46 7.72 -3.55 -4.55
CA ILE A 46 6.91 -2.80 -5.51
C ILE A 46 7.60 -1.46 -5.73
N PHE A 47 7.75 -1.06 -6.99
CA PHE A 47 8.38 0.20 -7.37
C PHE A 47 7.69 0.78 -8.59
N ILE A 48 7.78 2.09 -8.76
CA ILE A 48 7.41 2.74 -10.02
C ILE A 48 8.58 3.58 -10.52
N ASP A 49 8.77 3.62 -11.83
CA ASP A 49 9.69 4.56 -12.47
C ASP A 49 8.87 5.82 -12.84
N ASP A 50 9.16 6.94 -12.19
CA ASP A 50 8.52 8.25 -12.40
C ASP A 50 9.60 9.29 -12.73
N ASP A 51 9.52 9.94 -13.89
CA ASP A 51 10.50 10.94 -14.36
C ASP A 51 11.99 10.54 -14.19
N ASP A 52 12.36 9.32 -14.62
CA ASP A 52 13.70 8.71 -14.52
C ASP A 52 14.15 8.37 -13.08
N GLU A 53 13.29 8.52 -12.07
CA GLU A 53 13.53 8.10 -10.70
C GLU A 53 12.77 6.81 -10.38
N ARG A 54 13.46 5.85 -9.75
CA ARG A 54 12.83 4.63 -9.22
C ARG A 54 12.35 4.90 -7.81
N ILE A 55 11.03 4.93 -7.62
CA ILE A 55 10.37 5.13 -6.34
C ILE A 55 9.96 3.77 -5.78
N GLU A 56 10.52 3.40 -4.63
CA GLU A 56 10.13 2.21 -3.88
C GLU A 56 8.78 2.47 -3.19
N ILE A 57 7.78 1.65 -3.49
CA ILE A 57 6.41 1.81 -3.01
C ILE A 57 6.14 0.97 -1.78
N SER A 58 6.53 -0.31 -1.81
CA SER A 58 6.19 -1.23 -0.74
C SER A 58 7.11 -2.46 -0.76
N PRO A 59 7.80 -2.76 0.35
CA PRO A 59 8.66 -3.93 0.47
C PRO A 59 7.86 -5.23 0.68
N LEU A 60 8.44 -6.36 0.25
CA LEU A 60 7.93 -7.70 0.54
C LEU A 60 7.90 -7.93 2.06
N ILE A 61 6.79 -8.43 2.58
CA ILE A 61 6.69 -9.02 3.92
C ILE A 61 7.02 -10.51 3.83
N VAL A 62 6.25 -11.24 3.03
CA VAL A 62 6.27 -12.70 2.99
C VAL A 62 5.76 -13.21 1.65
N LYS A 63 6.25 -14.38 1.25
CA LYS A 63 5.80 -15.13 0.08
C LYS A 63 5.50 -16.58 0.47
N TYR A 64 4.38 -17.10 -0.01
CA TYR A 64 3.92 -18.46 0.26
C TYR A 64 3.84 -19.30 -1.01
N LYS A 65 4.21 -20.57 -0.88
CA LYS A 65 3.92 -21.61 -1.88
C LYS A 65 2.42 -21.94 -1.89
N PRO A 66 1.89 -22.62 -2.92
CA PRO A 66 0.45 -22.90 -3.02
C PRO A 66 -0.11 -23.76 -1.88
N ASN A 67 0.75 -24.54 -1.23
CA ASN A 67 0.41 -25.35 -0.06
C ASN A 67 0.38 -24.57 1.27
N GLY A 68 0.54 -23.24 1.23
CA GLY A 68 0.55 -22.38 2.42
C GLY A 68 1.89 -22.33 3.17
N THR A 69 2.93 -23.02 2.73
CA THR A 69 4.24 -22.92 3.39
C THR A 69 4.97 -21.66 2.94
N VAL A 70 5.58 -20.95 3.90
CA VAL A 70 6.45 -19.80 3.63
C VAL A 70 7.62 -20.21 2.72
N ASP A 71 7.82 -19.46 1.64
CA ASP A 71 8.95 -19.56 0.70
C ASP A 71 10.03 -18.53 1.03
N GLU A 72 9.62 -17.28 1.26
CA GLU A 72 10.50 -16.14 1.56
C GLU A 72 9.83 -15.29 2.65
N LEU A 73 10.62 -14.79 3.59
CA LEU A 73 10.18 -13.92 4.68
C LEU A 73 11.22 -12.80 4.82
N ASN A 74 10.76 -11.56 4.87
CA ASN A 74 11.64 -10.41 5.04
C ASN A 74 12.01 -10.25 6.53
N SER A 75 13.31 -10.17 6.79
CA SER A 75 13.87 -10.10 8.14
C SER A 75 13.63 -8.77 8.86
N ASP A 76 13.25 -7.72 8.13
CA ASP A 76 12.88 -6.41 8.69
C ASP A 76 11.59 -6.48 9.55
N TYR A 77 10.73 -7.46 9.30
CA TYR A 77 9.48 -7.68 10.05
C TYR A 77 9.65 -8.77 11.11
N GLY A 78 10.53 -8.53 12.08
CA GLY A 78 10.93 -9.54 13.07
C GLY A 78 9.82 -10.11 13.96
N SER A 79 8.65 -9.46 14.04
CA SER A 79 7.47 -9.99 14.74
C SER A 79 6.64 -10.95 13.88
N PHE A 80 6.73 -10.84 12.55
CA PHE A 80 5.94 -11.59 11.59
C PHE A 80 6.52 -12.98 11.36
N THR A 81 5.73 -14.03 11.57
CA THR A 81 6.18 -15.42 11.51
C THR A 81 5.76 -16.15 10.23
N GLY A 82 4.72 -15.66 9.56
CA GLY A 82 4.07 -16.31 8.42
C GLY A 82 2.84 -17.12 8.79
N ASP A 83 2.57 -17.35 10.08
CA ASP A 83 1.36 -18.06 10.52
C ASP A 83 0.15 -17.12 10.63
N GLU A 84 0.36 -15.81 10.53
CA GLU A 84 -0.67 -14.78 10.68
C GLU A 84 -1.58 -14.69 9.46
N ILE A 85 -1.11 -15.13 8.28
CA ILE A 85 -1.89 -15.13 7.04
C ILE A 85 -2.36 -16.56 6.72
N SER A 86 -3.65 -16.66 6.48
CA SER A 86 -4.28 -17.86 5.90
C SER A 86 -4.85 -17.52 4.54
N PHE A 87 -4.70 -18.40 3.56
CA PHE A 87 -5.33 -18.25 2.26
C PHE A 87 -5.83 -19.58 1.73
N SER A 88 -6.77 -19.50 0.80
CA SER A 88 -7.36 -20.66 0.13
C SER A 88 -7.72 -20.30 -1.30
N GLY A 89 -7.77 -21.31 -2.16
CA GLY A 89 -8.04 -21.13 -3.58
C GLY A 89 -6.95 -21.75 -4.45
N ASP A 90 -7.18 -21.73 -5.75
CA ASP A 90 -6.20 -22.16 -6.75
C ASP A 90 -6.12 -21.14 -7.89
N ALA A 91 -7.09 -21.11 -8.79
CA ALA A 91 -7.22 -20.04 -9.79
C ALA A 91 -7.88 -18.77 -9.24
N THR A 92 -8.74 -18.92 -8.23
CA THR A 92 -9.38 -17.82 -7.50
C THR A 92 -9.42 -18.16 -6.02
N GLY A 93 -9.44 -17.13 -5.17
CA GLY A 93 -9.41 -17.37 -3.73
C GLY A 93 -9.54 -16.11 -2.89
N SER A 94 -9.28 -16.32 -1.60
CA SER A 94 -9.22 -15.25 -0.60
C SER A 94 -8.11 -15.52 0.41
N TRP A 95 -7.74 -14.47 1.11
CA TRP A 95 -6.82 -14.51 2.24
C TRP A 95 -7.38 -13.72 3.41
N ASN A 96 -6.95 -14.09 4.62
CA ASN A 96 -7.25 -13.39 5.87
C ASN A 96 -5.98 -13.30 6.71
N TYR A 97 -5.80 -12.15 7.34
CA TYR A 97 -4.63 -11.79 8.13
C TYR A 97 -5.05 -11.43 9.55
N THR A 98 -4.40 -12.03 10.54
CA THR A 98 -4.60 -11.73 11.96
C THR A 98 -3.33 -11.08 12.52
N PRO A 99 -3.18 -9.75 12.42
CA PRO A 99 -1.96 -9.07 12.85
C PRO A 99 -1.70 -9.20 14.34
N GLY A 100 -0.46 -9.43 14.71
CA GLY A 100 0.10 -9.15 16.03
C GLY A 100 0.26 -7.65 16.27
N GLU A 101 0.65 -7.29 17.51
CA GLU A 101 0.77 -5.89 17.95
C GLU A 101 1.79 -5.08 17.14
N ASP A 102 2.87 -5.72 16.71
CA ASP A 102 4.00 -5.08 16.02
C ASP A 102 4.10 -5.46 14.53
N ASP A 103 3.11 -6.17 14.00
CA ASP A 103 3.20 -6.69 12.64
C ASP A 103 2.90 -5.62 11.56
N PRO A 104 3.50 -5.76 10.36
CA PRO A 104 3.23 -4.89 9.24
C PRO A 104 1.77 -4.93 8.77
N GLY A 105 1.25 -3.79 8.30
CA GLY A 105 -0.04 -3.77 7.60
C GLY A 105 0.10 -4.27 6.16
N ILE A 106 -0.91 -4.93 5.61
CA ILE A 106 -0.89 -5.37 4.20
C ILE A 106 -1.59 -4.31 3.34
N ARG A 107 -0.90 -3.76 2.34
CA ARG A 107 -1.51 -2.89 1.31
C ARG A 107 -1.68 -3.56 -0.04
N TYR A 108 -0.73 -4.42 -0.39
CA TYR A 108 -0.70 -5.09 -1.68
C TYR A 108 -0.47 -6.57 -1.50
N TRP A 109 -0.96 -7.35 -2.46
CA TRP A 109 -0.61 -8.75 -2.61
C TRP A 109 -0.46 -9.10 -4.08
N SER A 110 0.53 -9.94 -4.42
CA SER A 110 0.71 -10.46 -5.77
C SER A 110 0.39 -11.94 -5.83
N VAL A 111 -0.28 -12.35 -6.91
CA VAL A 111 -0.59 -13.75 -7.19
C VAL A 111 0.03 -14.13 -8.52
N LYS A 112 0.96 -15.08 -8.48
CA LYS A 112 1.64 -15.58 -9.67
C LYS A 112 1.02 -16.88 -10.16
N ALA A 113 0.81 -16.97 -11.46
CA ALA A 113 0.51 -18.22 -12.15
C ALA A 113 1.00 -18.19 -13.59
N GLY A 114 1.41 -19.34 -14.13
CA GLY A 114 1.93 -19.43 -15.51
C GLY A 114 3.03 -18.39 -15.82
N ASN A 115 2.85 -17.65 -16.90
CA ASN A 115 3.81 -16.67 -17.41
C ASN A 115 3.55 -15.23 -16.95
N GLY A 116 2.65 -15.00 -15.99
CA GLY A 116 2.34 -13.66 -15.50
C GLY A 116 2.04 -13.64 -14.00
N PHE A 117 1.68 -12.47 -13.50
CA PHE A 117 1.15 -12.30 -12.15
C PHE A 117 0.22 -11.09 -12.09
N ASN A 118 -0.71 -11.12 -11.14
CA ASN A 118 -1.58 -10.00 -10.82
C ASN A 118 -1.10 -9.36 -9.52
N LEU A 119 -0.98 -8.03 -9.48
CA LEU A 119 -0.84 -7.25 -8.25
C LEU A 119 -2.20 -6.68 -7.88
N PHE A 120 -2.58 -6.79 -6.61
CA PHE A 120 -3.88 -6.37 -6.09
C PHE A 120 -3.73 -5.37 -4.94
N TRP A 121 -4.70 -4.47 -4.82
CA TRP A 121 -4.87 -3.58 -3.67
C TRP A 121 -6.31 -3.09 -3.59
N TYR A 122 -6.71 -2.62 -2.41
CA TYR A 122 -7.98 -1.92 -2.23
C TYR A 122 -7.78 -0.42 -2.25
N VAL A 123 -8.75 0.31 -2.78
CA VAL A 123 -8.85 1.78 -2.67
C VAL A 123 -10.23 2.16 -2.13
N ASP A 124 -10.33 3.26 -1.40
CA ASP A 124 -11.62 3.84 -1.04
C ASP A 124 -12.43 4.13 -2.32
N ASP A 125 -13.70 3.72 -2.36
CA ASP A 125 -14.57 3.94 -3.52
C ASP A 125 -14.63 5.41 -3.96
N ALA A 126 -14.48 6.36 -3.02
CA ALA A 126 -14.44 7.79 -3.30
C ALA A 126 -13.25 8.19 -4.19
N ASN A 127 -12.18 7.39 -4.21
CA ASN A 127 -10.97 7.63 -5.00
C ASN A 127 -10.80 6.61 -6.14
N SER A 128 -11.79 5.73 -6.37
CA SER A 128 -11.70 4.70 -7.41
C SER A 128 -11.54 5.26 -8.83
N GLU A 129 -12.03 6.49 -9.08
CA GLU A 129 -11.87 7.18 -10.37
C GLU A 129 -10.41 7.53 -10.68
N ASP A 130 -9.58 7.80 -9.65
CA ASP A 130 -8.15 8.08 -9.80
C ASP A 130 -7.33 6.84 -10.22
N CYS A 131 -7.93 5.67 -10.08
CA CYS A 131 -7.40 4.39 -10.52
C CYS A 131 -8.02 3.90 -11.84
N SER A 132 -8.76 4.76 -12.56
CA SER A 132 -9.36 4.38 -13.84
C SER A 132 -8.32 4.39 -14.99
N GLY A 133 -8.27 3.31 -15.77
CA GLY A 133 -7.33 3.18 -16.90
C GLY A 133 -6.02 2.50 -16.50
N ASN A 134 -4.91 3.25 -16.46
CA ASN A 134 -3.64 2.69 -16.01
C ASN A 134 -3.61 2.66 -14.47
N THR A 135 -3.83 1.49 -13.90
CA THR A 135 -3.86 1.27 -12.45
C THR A 135 -2.47 1.31 -11.82
N TYR A 136 -1.40 1.02 -12.58
CA TYR A 136 -0.03 1.00 -12.06
C TYR A 136 0.64 2.37 -12.24
N THR A 137 0.17 3.33 -11.43
CA THR A 137 0.70 4.70 -11.37
C THR A 137 0.98 5.09 -9.92
N LEU A 138 1.89 6.03 -9.69
CA LEU A 138 2.21 6.51 -8.34
C LEU A 138 0.96 7.07 -7.64
N ALA A 139 0.12 7.79 -8.40
CA ALA A 139 -1.14 8.35 -7.91
C ALA A 139 -2.09 7.26 -7.39
N CYS A 140 -2.34 6.21 -8.19
CA CYS A 140 -3.26 5.15 -7.79
C CYS A 140 -2.67 4.25 -6.69
N LEU A 141 -1.38 3.90 -6.77
CA LEU A 141 -0.73 3.07 -5.75
C LEU A 141 -0.75 3.76 -4.37
N ASN A 142 -0.54 5.07 -4.31
CA ASN A 142 -0.59 5.82 -3.04
C ASN A 142 -1.97 5.84 -2.37
N LEU A 143 -3.04 5.48 -3.09
CA LEU A 143 -4.39 5.36 -2.54
C LEU A 143 -4.66 3.99 -1.90
N ALA A 144 -3.72 3.05 -1.98
CA ALA A 144 -3.91 1.70 -1.47
C ALA A 144 -4.17 1.68 0.04
N GLU A 145 -5.27 1.05 0.44
CA GLU A 145 -5.65 0.89 1.84
C GLU A 145 -4.89 -0.26 2.52
N VAL A 146 -4.71 -0.12 3.83
CA VAL A 146 -4.23 -1.22 4.68
C VAL A 146 -5.41 -2.12 5.02
N VAL A 147 -5.33 -3.39 4.64
CA VAL A 147 -6.42 -4.36 4.80
C VAL A 147 -5.96 -5.62 5.54
N THR A 148 -6.92 -6.33 6.14
CA THR A 148 -6.68 -7.62 6.83
C THR A 148 -7.32 -8.79 6.10
N GLU A 149 -7.97 -8.56 4.97
CA GLU A 149 -8.54 -9.60 4.12
C GLU A 149 -8.53 -9.14 2.67
N GLY A 150 -8.61 -10.08 1.75
CA GLY A 150 -8.73 -9.77 0.34
C GLY A 150 -9.07 -10.98 -0.51
N THR A 151 -9.50 -10.70 -1.74
CA THR A 151 -9.74 -11.71 -2.77
C THR A 151 -8.70 -11.60 -3.86
N TRP A 152 -8.57 -12.68 -4.63
CA TRP A 152 -7.61 -12.72 -5.71
C TRP A 152 -8.02 -13.70 -6.80
N PHE A 153 -7.40 -13.52 -7.97
CA PHE A 153 -7.47 -14.45 -9.09
C PHE A 153 -6.13 -14.49 -9.82
N THR A 154 -5.82 -15.65 -10.39
CA THR A 154 -4.61 -15.86 -11.20
C THR A 154 -4.80 -15.34 -12.62
N PRO A 155 -3.72 -14.91 -13.30
CA PRO A 155 -3.76 -14.71 -14.75
C PRO A 155 -4.21 -15.98 -15.49
N ASP A 156 -5.06 -15.83 -16.51
CA ASP A 156 -5.54 -16.91 -17.39
C ASP A 156 -6.15 -18.14 -16.67
N ASP A 157 -6.71 -17.96 -15.46
CA ASP A 157 -7.28 -19.02 -14.62
C ASP A 157 -6.32 -20.22 -14.44
N LYS A 158 -5.02 -19.96 -14.26
CA LYS A 158 -3.98 -20.97 -14.07
C LYS A 158 -3.84 -21.40 -12.60
N GLU A 159 -3.19 -22.53 -12.39
CA GLU A 159 -2.86 -23.02 -11.04
C GLU A 159 -1.89 -22.04 -10.34
N LEU A 160 -2.16 -21.76 -9.06
CA LEU A 160 -1.34 -20.86 -8.24
C LEU A 160 0.11 -21.35 -8.20
N SER A 161 1.07 -20.48 -8.51
CA SER A 161 2.50 -20.73 -8.29
C SER A 161 2.95 -20.28 -6.91
N HIS A 162 2.53 -19.07 -6.51
CA HIS A 162 2.76 -18.51 -5.17
C HIS A 162 1.94 -17.22 -4.98
N ILE A 163 1.80 -16.80 -3.74
CA ILE A 163 1.22 -15.51 -3.33
C ILE A 163 2.22 -14.75 -2.46
N ALA A 164 2.36 -13.45 -2.66
CA ALA A 164 3.24 -12.59 -1.86
C ALA A 164 2.48 -11.38 -1.32
N PHE A 165 2.89 -10.89 -0.16
CA PHE A 165 2.24 -9.79 0.57
C PHE A 165 3.24 -8.68 0.87
N TYR A 166 2.80 -7.43 0.76
CA TYR A 166 3.67 -6.25 0.83
C TYR A 166 3.16 -5.22 1.86
N ASN A 167 4.09 -4.55 2.53
CA ASN A 167 3.84 -3.71 3.71
C ASN A 167 3.16 -2.36 3.42
N SER A 168 2.67 -1.76 4.50
CA SER A 168 1.94 -0.52 4.60
C SER A 168 2.76 0.74 4.76
N GLU A 169 4.09 0.69 4.88
CA GLU A 169 4.88 1.92 4.91
C GLU A 169 4.69 2.62 3.56
N PRO A 170 3.96 3.76 3.53
CA PRO A 170 3.85 4.51 2.28
C PRO A 170 5.27 4.96 1.91
N PRO A 171 5.58 5.14 0.60
CA PRO A 171 6.79 5.82 0.23
C PRO A 171 6.80 7.14 1.00
N THR A 172 7.70 7.28 1.97
CA THR A 172 7.92 8.58 2.58
C THR A 172 8.62 9.37 1.50
N TYR A 173 7.85 10.05 0.65
CA TYR A 173 8.33 11.17 -0.12
C TYR A 173 8.78 12.18 0.94
N VAL A 174 10.03 12.07 1.37
CA VAL A 174 10.70 13.09 2.15
C VAL A 174 10.92 14.19 1.13
N PRO A 175 10.08 15.24 1.08
CA PRO A 175 10.31 16.33 0.14
C PRO A 175 11.72 16.79 0.43
N GLU A 176 12.60 16.82 -0.58
CA GLU A 176 13.99 17.22 -0.41
C GLU A 176 13.98 18.44 0.51
N PRO A 177 14.49 18.30 1.75
CA PRO A 177 14.04 19.21 2.77
C PRO A 177 14.46 20.60 2.33
N GLY A 178 13.57 21.57 2.51
CA GLY A 178 13.83 22.98 2.18
C GLY A 178 15.13 23.50 2.78
N SER A 179 15.83 22.72 3.62
CA SER A 179 17.27 22.79 3.86
C SER A 179 18.17 23.07 2.66
N ILE A 180 17.93 22.59 1.42
CA ILE A 180 18.78 23.04 0.28
C ILE A 180 18.51 24.52 -0.02
N ALA A 181 17.24 24.93 -0.04
CA ALA A 181 16.86 26.32 -0.21
C ALA A 181 17.33 27.20 0.97
N LEU A 182 17.24 26.72 2.21
CA LEU A 182 17.70 27.40 3.42
C LEU A 182 19.23 27.47 3.51
N LEU A 183 19.94 26.43 3.08
CA LEU A 183 21.40 26.42 2.96
C LEU A 183 21.82 27.42 1.89
N GLY A 184 21.15 27.44 0.74
CA GLY A 184 21.36 28.41 -0.33
C GLY A 184 21.12 29.86 0.13
N LEU A 185 20.00 30.13 0.79
CA LEU A 185 19.66 31.44 1.35
C LEU A 185 20.62 31.85 2.49
N GLY A 186 21.04 30.89 3.33
CA GLY A 186 22.01 31.10 4.40
C GLY A 186 23.38 31.51 3.86
N LEU A 187 23.87 30.83 2.82
CA LEU A 187 25.12 31.18 2.14
C LEU A 187 25.03 32.52 1.42
N LEU A 188 23.90 32.84 0.79
CA LEU A 188 23.65 34.14 0.18
C LEU A 188 23.69 35.26 1.24
N GLY A 189 22.99 35.07 2.36
CA GLY A 189 22.98 36.00 3.50
C GLY A 189 24.38 36.23 4.09
N LEU A 190 25.16 35.15 4.27
CA LEU A 190 26.53 35.23 4.75
C LEU A 190 27.44 35.97 3.77
N GLY A 191 27.30 35.72 2.47
CA GLY A 191 28.03 36.43 1.42
C GLY A 191 27.75 37.93 1.40
N LEU A 192 26.48 38.33 1.58
CA LEU A 192 26.08 39.74 1.68
C LEU A 192 26.59 40.40 2.97
N SER A 193 26.63 39.67 4.09
CA SER A 193 27.18 40.15 5.36
C SER A 193 28.68 40.45 5.25
N ARG A 194 29.46 39.54 4.65
CA ARG A 194 30.91 39.70 4.47
C ARG A 194 31.29 40.93 3.63
N ARG A 195 30.48 41.31 2.65
CA ARG A 195 30.69 42.51 1.83
C ARG A 195 30.51 43.83 2.60
N ARG A 196 29.72 43.84 3.68
CA ARG A 196 29.55 45.04 4.52
C ARG A 196 30.73 45.27 5.46
N MET A 197 31.39 44.20 5.92
CA MET A 197 32.52 44.30 6.84
C MET A 197 33.83 44.76 6.17
N GLY A 198 33.98 44.59 4.85
CA GLY A 198 35.17 45.02 4.11
C GLY A 198 35.20 46.49 3.68
N LYS A 199 34.23 47.31 4.12
CA LYS A 199 34.14 48.76 3.80
C LYS A 199 34.28 49.68 5.02
N ALA A 200 34.78 49.17 6.15
CA ALA A 200 35.14 49.95 7.32
C ALA A 200 36.65 50.16 7.39
#